data_AF-A0A6N6T3D5-F1
#
_entry.id   AF-A0A6N6T3D5-F1
#
_cell.length_a   1.000
_cell.length_b   1.000
_cell.length_c   1.000
_cell.angle_alpha   90.00
_cell.angle_beta   90.00
_cell.angle_gamma   90.00
#
_symmetry.space_group_name_H-M   'P 1'
#
loop_
_entity.id
_entity.type
_entity.pdbx_description
1 polymer ?
#
loop_
_entity_poly.entity_id
_entity_poly.type
_entity_poly.pdbx_seq_one_letter_code
_entity_poly.pdbx_strand_id
1 'polypeptide(L)'
;MLQGAPQFTPQQLLDAGRRAEAEGKLDLAVQFYRHLTDHYAPTSEAAEARNGLGRIGGRSQPIWHGDGGAMPAHNGDGRAHHARAHRRHVPHRDHYRTGRALAVLFSAIGWLSIVAATVVLAAGAGAQLLHVEALKQLDVGAGVLMQMPGAILVGAVLVFLGQAGRALFDQANATRELVALERARTGIDPP
;
A
#
# COMPACT_ATOMS: atom_id res chain seq x y z
N MET A 1 6.18 -13.02 26.83
CA MET A 1 5.23 -12.39 25.89
C MET A 1 5.36 -10.88 26.05
N LEU A 2 6.17 -10.24 25.21
CA LEU A 2 6.28 -8.77 25.16
C LEU A 2 5.59 -8.35 23.87
N GLN A 3 4.30 -8.04 23.96
CA GLN A 3 3.60 -7.31 22.91
C GLN A 3 4.32 -5.98 22.74
N GLY A 4 4.95 -5.76 21.59
CA GLY A 4 5.57 -4.49 21.24
C GLY A 4 4.51 -3.40 21.38
N ALA A 5 4.75 -2.45 22.29
CA ALA A 5 3.86 -1.32 22.49
C ALA A 5 3.65 -0.59 21.15
N PRO A 6 2.46 -0.03 20.89
CA PRO A 6 2.28 0.90 19.79
C PRO A 6 3.34 2.00 19.92
N GLN A 7 4.27 2.08 18.97
CA GLN A 7 5.44 2.97 19.09
C GLN A 7 5.05 4.46 19.08
N PHE A 8 3.82 4.78 18.71
CA PHE A 8 3.30 6.14 18.71
C PHE A 8 1.94 6.19 19.40
N THR A 9 1.81 7.13 20.34
CA THR A 9 0.55 7.34 21.05
C THR A 9 -0.47 8.08 20.16
N PRO A 10 -1.78 7.91 20.39
CA PRO A 10 -2.81 8.63 19.62
C PRO A 10 -2.61 10.15 19.64
N GLN A 11 -2.18 10.69 20.78
CA GLN A 11 -1.91 12.11 20.94
C GLN A 11 -0.73 12.58 20.06
N GLN A 12 0.34 11.79 19.95
CA GLN A 12 1.47 12.11 19.07
C GLN A 12 1.07 12.10 17.59
N LEU A 13 0.21 11.18 17.17
CA LEU A 13 -0.32 11.15 15.80
C LEU A 13 -1.19 12.37 15.51
N LEU A 14 -2.03 12.78 16.46
CA LEU A 14 -2.87 13.96 16.32
C LEU A 14 -2.02 15.23 16.19
N ASP A 15 -1.00 15.38 17.03
CA ASP A 15 -0.09 16.54 16.97
C ASP A 15 0.75 16.55 15.68
N ALA A 16 1.18 15.38 15.19
CA ALA A 16 1.83 15.26 13.90
C ALA A 16 0.91 15.68 12.74
N GLY A 17 -0.37 15.26 12.79
CA GLY A 17 -1.39 15.68 11.83
C GLY A 17 -1.63 17.20 11.84
N ARG A 18 -1.76 17.80 13.03
CA ARG A 18 -1.92 19.27 13.18
C ARG A 18 -0.70 20.04 12.67
N ARG A 19 0.50 19.54 12.93
CA ARG A 19 1.74 20.15 12.41
C ARG A 19 1.80 20.07 10.89
N ALA A 20 1.48 18.92 10.30
CA ALA A 20 1.41 18.77 8.85
C ALA A 20 0.34 19.69 8.23
N GLU A 21 -0.81 19.88 8.90
CA GLU A 21 -1.85 20.84 8.50
C GLU A 21 -1.32 22.29 8.53
N ALA A 22 -0.58 22.67 9.58
CA ALA A 22 0.04 23.99 9.71
C ALA A 22 1.15 24.24 8.68
N GLU A 23 1.89 23.20 8.28
CA GLU A 23 2.91 23.25 7.24
C GLU A 23 2.33 23.23 5.81
N GLY A 24 1.00 23.13 5.65
CA GLY A 24 0.34 23.06 4.34
C GLY A 24 0.47 21.70 3.64
N LYS A 25 1.02 20.68 4.31
CA LYS A 25 1.17 19.32 3.78
C LYS A 25 -0.12 18.51 3.99
N LEU A 26 -1.19 18.93 3.31
CA LEU A 26 -2.54 18.42 3.54
C LEU A 26 -2.66 16.91 3.29
N ASP A 27 -1.97 16.37 2.28
CA ASP A 27 -1.98 14.92 1.99
C ASP A 27 -1.39 14.09 3.13
N LEU A 28 -0.33 14.62 3.76
CA LEU A 28 0.32 13.98 4.90
C LEU A 28 -0.56 14.07 6.17
N ALA A 29 -1.20 15.23 6.39
CA ALA A 29 -2.16 15.39 7.47
C ALA A 29 -3.35 14.42 7.35
N VAL A 30 -3.85 14.19 6.13
CA VAL A 30 -4.92 13.21 5.85
C VAL A 30 -4.47 11.79 6.20
N GLN A 31 -3.22 11.41 5.88
CA GLN A 31 -2.70 10.09 6.24
C GLN A 31 -2.66 9.89 7.77
N PHE A 32 -2.17 10.87 8.52
CA PHE A 32 -2.13 10.79 9.98
C PHE A 32 -3.54 10.70 10.60
N TYR A 33 -4.48 11.54 10.14
CA TYR A 33 -5.84 11.51 10.66
C TYR A 33 -6.60 10.23 10.27
N ARG A 34 -6.38 9.67 9.08
CA ARG A 34 -6.94 8.35 8.70
C ARG A 34 -6.40 7.25 9.58
N HIS A 35 -5.07 7.17 9.72
CA HIS A 35 -4.44 6.16 10.57
C HIS A 35 -4.93 6.24 12.02
N LEU A 36 -5.11 7.46 12.55
CA LEU A 36 -5.68 7.67 13.88
C LEU A 36 -7.14 7.18 13.98
N THR A 37 -7.96 7.48 12.98
CA THR A 37 -9.39 7.10 12.99
C THR A 37 -9.64 5.63 12.72
N ASP A 38 -8.74 4.95 12.01
CA ASP A 38 -8.83 3.52 11.69
C ASP A 38 -8.36 2.65 12.87
N HIS A 39 -7.26 3.02 13.53
CA HIS A 39 -6.66 2.20 14.58
C HIS A 39 -7.04 2.62 16.00
N TYR A 40 -7.44 3.88 16.20
CA TYR A 40 -7.80 4.44 17.50
C TYR A 40 -9.20 5.03 17.52
N ALA A 41 -10.11 4.48 16.72
CA ALA A 41 -11.51 4.90 16.60
C ALA A 41 -12.26 5.24 17.91
N PRO A 42 -12.07 4.53 19.05
CA PRO A 42 -12.81 4.83 20.27
C PRO A 42 -12.24 6.00 21.09
N THR A 43 -11.10 6.60 20.71
CA THR A 43 -10.47 7.64 21.52
C THR A 43 -10.97 9.05 21.18
N SER A 44 -10.83 9.99 22.11
CA SER A 44 -11.15 11.41 21.92
C SER A 44 -10.38 12.03 20.75
N GLU A 45 -9.13 11.60 20.57
CA GLU A 45 -8.25 12.10 19.52
C GLU A 45 -8.76 11.69 18.14
N ALA A 46 -9.32 10.49 17.99
CA ALA A 46 -9.95 10.04 16.74
C ALA A 46 -11.18 10.88 16.37
N ALA A 47 -12.00 11.28 17.35
CA ALA A 47 -13.10 12.21 17.09
C ALA A 47 -12.58 13.56 16.57
N GLU A 48 -11.47 14.05 17.12
CA GLU A 48 -10.86 15.30 16.67
C GLU A 48 -10.22 15.18 15.27
N ALA A 49 -9.58 14.05 14.96
CA ALA A 49 -9.07 13.78 13.63
C ALA A 49 -10.16 13.68 12.56
N ARG A 50 -11.35 13.15 12.89
CA ARG A 50 -12.52 13.20 11.97
C ARG A 50 -12.92 14.64 11.66
N ASN A 51 -12.93 15.51 12.67
CA ASN A 51 -13.18 16.94 12.48
C ASN A 51 -12.08 17.57 11.60
N GLY A 52 -10.81 17.18 11.80
CA GLY A 52 -9.67 17.58 10.95
C GLY A 52 -9.81 17.16 9.49
N LEU A 53 -10.19 15.92 9.23
CA LEU A 53 -10.48 15.42 7.88
C LEU A 53 -11.63 16.19 7.22
N GLY A 54 -12.67 16.55 7.99
CA GLY A 54 -13.76 17.40 7.52
C GLY A 54 -13.26 18.80 7.11
N ARG A 55 -12.38 19.42 7.90
CA ARG A 55 -11.77 20.71 7.56
C ARG A 55 -10.90 20.65 6.30
N ILE A 56 -10.06 19.61 6.17
CA ILE A 56 -9.20 19.45 5.00
C ILE A 56 -10.03 19.15 3.75
N GLY A 57 -11.01 18.24 3.85
CA GLY A 57 -11.94 17.96 2.76
C GLY A 57 -12.75 19.18 2.32
N GLY A 58 -13.07 20.09 3.24
CA GLY A 58 -13.68 21.39 2.95
C GLY A 58 -12.72 22.41 2.31
N ARG A 59 -11.45 22.45 2.74
CA ARG A 59 -10.41 23.35 2.18
C ARG A 59 -9.85 22.89 0.83
N SER A 60 -9.93 21.60 0.52
CA SER A 60 -9.57 21.05 -0.79
C SER A 60 -10.62 21.35 -1.87
N GLN A 61 -11.69 22.09 -1.56
CA GLN A 61 -12.44 22.80 -2.60
C GLN A 61 -11.57 23.94 -3.12
N PRO A 62 -11.07 23.87 -4.37
CA PRO A 62 -10.23 24.93 -4.89
C PRO A 62 -11.08 26.20 -4.99
N ILE A 63 -10.63 27.24 -4.28
CA ILE A 63 -11.11 28.62 -4.41
C ILE A 63 -10.69 29.10 -5.80
N TRP A 64 -11.43 28.66 -6.82
CA TRP A 64 -11.62 29.43 -8.04
C TRP A 64 -12.88 30.26 -7.82
N HIS A 65 -12.80 31.19 -6.85
CA HIS A 65 -13.69 32.35 -6.88
C HIS A 65 -13.26 33.16 -8.10
N GLY A 66 -14.08 33.08 -9.15
CA GLY A 66 -13.93 33.87 -10.34
C GLY A 66 -14.10 35.34 -9.98
N ASP A 67 -12.97 36.07 -9.94
CA ASP A 67 -12.95 37.43 -10.43
C ASP A 67 -13.25 37.37 -11.93
N GLY A 68 -14.42 37.86 -12.31
CA GLY A 68 -14.92 37.78 -13.66
C GLY A 68 -16.41 38.07 -13.68
N GLY A 69 -16.74 39.36 -13.52
CA GLY A 69 -18.10 39.85 -13.56
C GLY A 69 -18.85 39.56 -14.86
N ALA A 70 -20.16 39.76 -14.72
CA ALA A 70 -21.19 39.95 -15.74
C ALA A 70 -21.70 38.72 -16.51
N MET A 71 -22.83 38.18 -16.02
CA MET A 71 -23.93 37.75 -16.89
C MET A 71 -24.29 38.89 -17.87
N PRO A 72 -24.55 38.64 -19.17
CA PRO A 72 -24.86 39.73 -20.12
C PRO A 72 -26.41 40.04 -20.15
N ALA A 73 -27.02 40.84 -21.06
CA ALA A 73 -28.42 41.39 -21.31
C ALA A 73 -29.73 40.74 -22.04
N HIS A 74 -30.60 39.90 -21.46
CA HIS A 74 -31.99 39.44 -21.73
C HIS A 74 -33.07 40.40 -21.15
N ASN A 75 -32.81 41.49 -20.43
CA ASN A 75 -31.89 41.68 -19.29
C ASN A 75 -31.30 40.34 -18.74
N GLY A 76 -30.00 39.99 -18.89
CA GLY A 76 -29.51 38.56 -18.97
C GLY A 76 -29.03 37.82 -20.31
N ASP A 77 -28.35 38.39 -21.33
CA ASP A 77 -28.05 38.05 -22.76
C ASP A 77 -27.49 36.64 -22.94
N GLY A 78 -27.54 36.21 -24.21
CA GLY A 78 -26.29 35.83 -24.85
C GLY A 78 -25.85 34.41 -24.59
N ARG A 79 -26.57 33.50 -25.26
CA ARG A 79 -26.04 32.54 -26.23
C ARG A 79 -24.80 31.71 -25.86
N ALA A 80 -24.89 30.47 -26.34
CA ALA A 80 -23.84 29.49 -26.55
C ALA A 80 -23.60 28.63 -25.30
N HIS A 81 -24.22 27.45 -25.24
CA HIS A 81 -23.65 26.28 -25.91
C HIS A 81 -22.12 26.34 -25.90
N HIS A 82 -21.44 25.98 -24.82
CA HIS A 82 -20.19 25.23 -24.94
C HIS A 82 -19.89 24.43 -23.68
N ALA A 83 -19.83 23.12 -23.90
CA ALA A 83 -19.02 22.18 -23.16
C ALA A 83 -19.28 22.11 -21.65
N ARG A 84 -20.38 21.43 -21.31
CA ARG A 84 -20.39 20.45 -20.20
C ARG A 84 -19.30 19.40 -20.48
N ALA A 85 -18.03 19.80 -20.36
CA ALA A 85 -16.93 18.87 -20.24
C ALA A 85 -17.03 18.29 -18.83
N HIS A 86 -17.89 17.27 -18.73
CA HIS A 86 -17.73 16.22 -17.76
C HIS A 86 -16.25 15.84 -17.76
N ARG A 87 -15.46 16.42 -16.84
CA ARG A 87 -14.22 15.79 -16.40
C ARG A 87 -14.67 14.52 -15.71
N ARG A 88 -14.90 13.50 -16.54
CA ARG A 88 -14.93 12.11 -16.15
C ARG A 88 -13.70 11.96 -15.29
N HIS A 89 -13.94 11.81 -13.99
CA HIS A 89 -13.01 11.13 -13.13
C HIS A 89 -12.74 9.83 -13.88
N VAL A 90 -11.62 9.75 -14.60
CA VAL A 90 -11.24 8.53 -15.28
C VAL A 90 -10.87 7.63 -14.12
N PRO A 91 -11.72 6.66 -13.72
CA PRO A 91 -11.31 5.74 -12.68
C PRO A 91 -10.00 5.15 -13.20
N HIS A 92 -8.91 5.30 -12.44
CA HIS A 92 -7.68 4.58 -12.72
C HIS A 92 -8.09 3.11 -12.80
N ARG A 93 -8.24 2.63 -14.03
CA ARG A 93 -8.71 1.30 -14.33
C ARG A 93 -7.55 0.41 -13.94
N ASP A 94 -7.71 -0.17 -12.77
CA ASP A 94 -6.78 -0.96 -11.97
C ASP A 94 -6.39 -2.26 -12.73
N HIS A 95 -5.81 -2.13 -13.92
CA HIS A 95 -5.50 -3.22 -14.86
C HIS A 95 -4.29 -4.06 -14.43
N TYR A 96 -3.83 -3.89 -13.19
CA TYR A 96 -2.68 -4.59 -12.63
C TYR A 96 -2.98 -5.39 -11.36
N ARG A 97 -4.26 -5.63 -11.04
CA ARG A 97 -4.67 -6.44 -9.88
C ARG A 97 -4.17 -7.88 -9.94
N THR A 98 -4.15 -8.48 -11.12
CA THR A 98 -3.72 -9.87 -11.32
C THR A 98 -2.22 -10.03 -11.06
N GLY A 99 -1.38 -9.10 -11.55
CA GLY A 99 0.07 -9.13 -11.30
C GLY A 99 0.41 -8.98 -9.81
N ARG A 100 -0.28 -8.05 -9.12
CA ARG A 100 -0.11 -7.86 -7.67
C ARG A 100 -0.60 -9.08 -6.86
N ALA A 101 -1.72 -9.69 -7.26
CA ALA A 101 -2.24 -10.90 -6.61
C ALA A 101 -1.29 -12.09 -6.78
N LEU A 102 -0.72 -12.29 -7.97
CA LEU A 102 0.29 -13.33 -8.23
C LEU A 102 1.55 -13.11 -7.38
N ALA A 103 2.07 -11.87 -7.31
CA ALA A 103 3.24 -11.56 -6.49
C ALA A 103 2.99 -11.86 -4.99
N VAL A 104 1.81 -11.53 -4.48
CA VAL A 104 1.42 -11.85 -3.09
C VAL A 104 1.30 -13.36 -2.89
N LEU A 105 0.72 -14.10 -3.84
CA LEU A 105 0.62 -15.56 -3.77
C LEU A 105 2.00 -16.22 -3.74
N PHE A 106 2.92 -15.84 -4.64
CA PHE A 106 4.28 -16.38 -4.65
C PHE A 106 5.03 -16.06 -3.35
N SER A 107 4.87 -14.85 -2.81
CA SER A 107 5.48 -14.48 -1.53
C SER A 107 4.88 -15.28 -0.36
N ALA A 108 3.57 -15.49 -0.34
CA ALA A 108 2.90 -16.29 0.69
C ALA A 108 3.34 -17.76 0.65
N ILE A 109 3.48 -18.34 -0.55
CA ILE A 109 3.98 -19.71 -0.74
C ILE A 109 5.43 -19.82 -0.25
N GLY A 110 6.28 -18.85 -0.59
CA GLY A 110 7.67 -18.82 -0.10
C GLY A 110 7.75 -18.79 1.43
N TRP A 111 6.95 -17.94 2.08
CA TRP A 111 6.88 -17.90 3.54
C TRP A 111 6.37 -19.20 4.15
N LEU A 112 5.33 -19.80 3.57
CA LEU A 112 4.82 -21.10 4.01
C LEU A 112 5.90 -22.19 3.92
N SER A 113 6.70 -22.22 2.85
CA SER A 113 7.81 -23.19 2.72
C SER A 113 8.89 -22.98 3.77
N ILE A 114 9.25 -21.73 4.09
CA ILE A 114 10.26 -21.42 5.11
C ILE A 114 9.75 -21.85 6.49
N VAL A 115 8.50 -21.54 6.82
CA VAL A 115 7.88 -21.93 8.10
C VAL A 115 7.81 -23.45 8.22
N ALA A 116 7.37 -24.15 7.18
CA ALA A 116 7.31 -25.61 7.17
C ALA A 116 8.70 -26.24 7.38
N ALA A 117 9.72 -25.77 6.65
CA ALA A 117 11.10 -26.24 6.81
C ALA A 117 11.63 -25.98 8.24
N THR A 118 11.33 -24.81 8.79
CA THR A 118 11.73 -24.44 10.16
C THR A 118 11.09 -25.33 11.22
N VAL A 119 9.80 -25.65 11.07
CA VAL A 119 9.07 -26.55 11.99
C VAL A 119 9.66 -27.96 11.95
N VAL A 120 9.94 -28.49 10.75
CA VAL A 120 10.57 -29.81 10.60
C VAL A 120 11.97 -29.82 11.24
N LEU A 121 12.76 -28.76 11.04
CA LEU A 121 14.09 -28.63 11.65
C LEU A 121 14.01 -28.59 13.18
N ALA A 122 13.09 -27.79 13.74
CA ALA A 122 12.88 -27.69 15.18
C ALA A 122 12.40 -29.01 15.80
N ALA A 123 11.49 -29.72 15.12
CA ALA A 123 11.03 -31.03 15.55
C ALA A 123 12.16 -32.07 15.52
N GLY A 124 12.99 -32.08 14.47
CA GLY A 124 14.15 -32.96 14.37
C GLY A 124 15.20 -32.69 15.45
N ALA A 125 15.55 -31.42 15.66
CA ALA A 125 16.50 -31.03 16.72
C ALA A 125 15.96 -31.33 18.13
N GLY A 126 14.67 -31.08 18.38
CA GLY A 126 14.01 -31.40 19.64
C GLY A 126 13.99 -32.90 19.93
N ALA A 127 13.72 -33.72 18.92
CA ALA A 127 13.76 -35.18 19.05
C ALA A 127 15.16 -35.71 19.40
N GLN A 128 16.22 -35.11 18.85
CA GLN A 128 17.61 -35.43 19.19
C GLN A 128 17.95 -35.05 20.63
N LEU A 129 17.57 -33.85 21.08
CA LEU A 129 17.81 -33.38 22.45
C LEU A 129 17.07 -34.23 23.49
N LEU A 130 15.82 -34.58 23.21
CA LEU A 130 14.95 -35.30 24.14
C LEU A 130 15.14 -36.83 24.13
N HIS A 131 16.08 -37.36 23.33
CA HIS A 131 16.37 -38.80 23.24
C HIS A 131 15.12 -39.68 23.01
N VAL A 132 14.13 -39.15 22.27
CA VAL A 132 12.88 -39.87 22.03
C VAL A 132 13.13 -40.96 20.99
N GLU A 133 13.33 -42.21 21.44
CA GLU A 133 13.64 -43.34 20.56
C GLU A 133 12.57 -43.61 19.50
N ALA A 134 11.31 -43.24 19.78
CA ALA A 134 10.20 -43.37 18.84
C ALA A 134 10.38 -42.54 17.55
N LEU A 135 11.14 -41.44 17.59
CA LEU A 135 11.45 -40.62 16.41
C LEU A 135 12.69 -41.08 15.65
N LYS A 136 13.59 -41.85 16.30
CA LYS A 136 14.76 -42.45 15.64
C LYS A 136 14.37 -43.58 14.68
N GLN A 137 13.29 -44.31 14.97
CA GLN A 137 12.80 -45.40 14.12
C GLN A 137 12.21 -44.93 12.78
N LEU A 138 11.87 -43.63 12.65
CA LEU A 138 11.29 -43.12 11.42
C LEU A 138 12.31 -42.94 10.27
N ASP A 139 13.62 -43.12 10.50
CA ASP A 139 14.71 -42.92 9.52
C ASP A 139 14.70 -41.56 8.79
N VAL A 140 13.84 -40.64 9.23
CA VAL A 140 13.71 -39.28 8.72
C VAL A 140 14.98 -38.46 9.06
N GLY A 141 15.72 -38.85 10.09
CA GLY A 141 16.82 -38.08 10.65
C GLY A 141 17.98 -37.79 9.69
N ALA A 142 18.53 -38.81 9.03
CA ALA A 142 19.74 -38.64 8.21
C ALA A 142 19.44 -38.10 6.80
N GLY A 143 18.39 -38.63 6.16
CA GLY A 143 17.99 -38.23 4.81
C GLY A 143 17.49 -36.78 4.74
N VAL A 144 16.72 -36.34 5.74
CA VAL A 144 16.19 -34.96 5.77
C VAL A 144 17.29 -33.95 6.09
N LEU A 145 18.20 -34.24 7.02
CA LEU A 145 19.32 -33.34 7.35
C LEU A 145 20.25 -33.09 6.16
N MET A 146 20.50 -34.09 5.31
CA MET A 146 21.29 -33.89 4.08
C MET A 146 20.56 -33.09 2.99
N GLN A 147 19.22 -33.10 2.97
CA GLN A 147 18.42 -32.38 1.96
C GLN A 147 18.05 -30.95 2.39
N MET A 148 18.18 -30.60 3.67
CA MET A 148 17.92 -29.28 4.23
C MET A 148 18.60 -28.12 3.48
N PRO A 149 19.90 -28.20 3.12
CA PRO A 149 20.56 -27.10 2.40
C PRO A 149 19.90 -26.83 1.05
N GLY A 150 19.52 -27.88 0.32
CA GLY A 150 18.84 -27.77 -0.97
C GLY A 150 17.47 -27.10 -0.86
N ALA A 151 16.68 -27.50 0.14
CA ALA A 151 15.36 -26.90 0.39
C ALA A 151 15.45 -25.40 0.74
N ILE A 152 16.42 -25.02 1.57
CA ILE A 152 16.66 -23.60 1.94
C ILE A 152 17.08 -22.80 0.71
N LEU A 153 18.00 -23.33 -0.11
CA LEU A 153 18.50 -22.65 -1.30
C LEU A 153 17.40 -22.46 -2.34
N VAL A 154 16.57 -23.49 -2.56
CA VAL A 154 15.39 -23.41 -3.43
C VAL A 154 14.39 -22.36 -2.91
N GLY A 155 14.10 -22.36 -1.60
CA GLY A 155 13.23 -21.37 -0.97
C GLY A 155 13.76 -19.94 -1.12
N ALA A 156 15.05 -19.72 -0.91
CA ALA A 156 15.70 -18.41 -1.07
C ALA A 156 15.65 -17.92 -2.52
N VAL A 157 15.90 -18.80 -3.49
CA VAL A 157 15.80 -18.50 -4.93
C VAL A 157 14.37 -18.09 -5.29
N LEU A 158 13.35 -18.82 -4.82
CA LEU A 158 11.94 -18.47 -5.02
C LEU A 158 11.58 -17.10 -4.46
N VAL A 159 12.02 -16.78 -3.23
CA VAL A 159 11.81 -15.45 -2.63
C VAL A 159 12.49 -14.37 -3.48
N PHE A 160 13.74 -14.60 -3.89
CA PHE A 160 14.49 -13.66 -4.72
C PHE A 160 13.80 -13.42 -6.07
N LEU A 161 13.34 -14.47 -6.75
CA LEU A 161 12.56 -14.36 -7.99
C LEU A 161 11.25 -13.58 -7.79
N GLY A 162 10.56 -13.78 -6.66
CA GLY A 162 9.36 -13.00 -6.30
C GLY A 162 9.65 -11.51 -6.12
N GLN A 163 10.76 -11.17 -5.44
CA GLN A 163 11.18 -9.78 -5.25
C GLN A 163 11.64 -9.14 -6.56
N ALA A 164 12.43 -9.86 -7.37
CA ALA A 164 12.89 -9.40 -8.67
C ALA A 164 11.72 -9.15 -9.62
N GLY A 165 10.72 -10.03 -9.64
CA GLY A 165 9.50 -9.84 -10.42
C GLY A 165 8.75 -8.57 -10.03
N ARG A 166 8.66 -8.27 -8.73
CA ARG A 166 8.03 -7.03 -8.24
C ARG A 166 8.78 -5.78 -8.71
N ALA A 167 10.11 -5.79 -8.59
CA ALA A 167 10.94 -4.67 -9.03
C ALA A 167 10.83 -4.42 -10.55
N LEU A 168 10.79 -5.48 -11.36
CA LEU A 168 10.62 -5.38 -12.81
C LEU A 168 9.26 -4.78 -13.20
N PHE A 169 8.19 -5.16 -12.50
CA PHE A 169 6.87 -4.57 -12.74
C PHE A 169 6.81 -3.09 -12.34
N ASP A 170 7.43 -2.71 -11.22
CA ASP A 170 7.50 -1.32 -10.80
C ASP A 170 8.28 -0.46 -11.82
N GLN A 171 9.39 -0.99 -12.36
CA GLN A 171 10.17 -0.33 -13.40
C GLN A 171 9.41 -0.22 -14.74
N ALA A 172 8.65 -1.25 -15.11
CA ALA A 172 7.81 -1.24 -16.30
C ALA A 172 6.64 -0.24 -16.18
N ASN A 173 6.12 -0.03 -14.97
CA ASN A 173 5.08 0.97 -14.74
C ASN A 173 5.66 2.40 -14.81
N ALA A 174 6.80 2.62 -14.17
CA ALA A 174 7.48 3.92 -14.19
C ALA A 174 7.83 4.37 -15.63
N THR A 175 8.29 3.45 -16.48
CA THR A 175 8.60 3.75 -17.88
C THR A 175 7.35 4.10 -18.70
N ARG A 176 6.21 3.44 -18.46
CA ARG A 176 4.94 3.77 -19.13
C ARG A 176 4.39 5.13 -18.70
N GLU A 177 4.48 5.45 -17.40
CA GLU A 177 4.08 6.77 -16.89
C GLU A 177 4.94 7.88 -17.49
N LEU A 178 6.25 7.63 -17.65
CA LEU A 178 7.18 8.58 -18.27
C LEU A 178 6.82 8.84 -19.74
N VAL A 179 6.48 7.79 -20.50
CA VAL A 179 6.00 7.92 -21.89
C VAL A 179 4.64 8.62 -21.96
N ALA A 180 3.74 8.35 -21.01
CA ALA A 180 2.44 9.03 -20.94
C ALA A 180 2.60 10.53 -20.67
N LEU A 181 3.52 10.91 -19.77
CA LEU A 181 3.87 12.31 -19.50
C LEU A 181 4.53 12.98 -20.71
N GLU A 182 5.41 12.28 -21.41
CA GLU A 182 6.05 12.80 -22.63
C GLU A 182 5.04 13.01 -23.76
N ARG A 183 4.05 12.11 -23.90
CA ARG A 183 2.95 12.25 -24.86
C ARG A 183 2.01 13.41 -24.49
N ALA A 184 1.69 13.58 -23.21
CA ALA A 184 0.90 14.72 -22.73
C ALA A 184 1.64 16.06 -22.94
N ARG A 185 2.97 16.07 -22.79
CA ARG A 185 3.82 17.24 -23.04
C ARG A 185 3.90 17.61 -24.52
N THR A 186 3.88 16.62 -25.41
CA THR A 186 3.97 16.83 -26.87
C THR A 186 2.63 17.19 -27.52
N GLY A 187 1.51 17.16 -26.78
CA GLY A 187 0.19 17.59 -27.26
C GLY A 187 -0.39 16.70 -28.36
N ILE A 188 0.15 15.49 -28.53
CA ILE A 188 -0.37 14.50 -29.48
C ILE A 188 -1.52 13.77 -28.79
N ASP A 189 -2.73 14.31 -28.92
CA ASP A 189 -3.95 13.61 -28.54
C ASP A 189 -4.07 12.32 -29.40
N PRO A 190 -4.43 11.17 -28.79
CA PRO A 190 -4.66 9.95 -29.55
C PRO A 190 -5.89 10.11 -30.47
N PRO A 191 -5.90 9.46 -31.64
CA PRO A 191 -7.10 9.39 -32.49
C PRO A 191 -8.26 8.66 -31.80
#